data_AF-A0A529MD54-F1
#
_entry.id   AF-A0A529MD54-F1
#
_cell.length_a   1.000
_cell.length_b   1.000
_cell.length_c   1.000
_cell.angle_alpha   90.00
_cell.angle_beta   90.00
_cell.angle_gamma   90.00
#
_symmetry.space_group_name_H-M   'P 1'
#
loop_
_entity.id
_entity.type
_entity.pdbx_description
1 polymer ?
#
loop_
_entity_poly.entity_id
_entity_poly.type
_entity_poly.pdbx_seq_one_letter_code
_entity_poly.pdbx_strand_id
1 'polypeptide(L)' 'GCPSSTATLKHGIQNLLRHFVPEVQQVEQVA' A
#
# COMPACT_ATOMS: atom_id res chain seq x y z
N GLY A 1 -8.91 -8.39 10.08
CA GLY A 1 -8.91 -8.24 8.61
C GLY A 1 -8.56 -9.56 7.97
N CYS A 2 -9.05 -9.83 6.76
CA CYS A 2 -8.64 -11.01 6.01
C CYS A 2 -7.19 -10.81 5.54
N PRO A 3 -6.24 -11.73 5.82
CA PRO A 3 -4.83 -11.58 5.44
C PRO A 3 -4.63 -11.31 3.95
N SER A 4 -5.44 -11.95 3.09
CA SER A 4 -5.39 -11.75 1.64
C SER A 4 -5.87 -10.34 1.25
N SER A 5 -6.92 -9.83 1.87
CA SER A 5 -7.41 -8.48 1.64
C SER A 5 -6.40 -7.42 2.09
N THR A 6 -5.72 -7.65 3.22
CA THR A 6 -4.65 -6.75 3.70
C THR A 6 -3.47 -6.70 2.71
N ALA A 7 -3.03 -7.84 2.21
CA ALA A 7 -1.94 -7.88 1.22
C ALA A 7 -2.31 -7.18 -0.08
N THR A 8 -3.50 -7.47 -0.64
CA THR A 8 -3.97 -6.82 -1.88
C THR A 8 -4.13 -5.30 -1.69
N LEU A 9 -4.70 -4.88 -0.55
CA LEU A 9 -4.89 -3.46 -0.26
C LEU A 9 -3.55 -2.72 -0.09
N LYS A 10 -2.58 -3.30 0.64
CA LYS A 10 -1.22 -2.74 0.80
C LYS A 10 -0.58 -2.48 -0.56
N HIS A 11 -0.62 -3.46 -1.47
CA HIS A 11 -0.06 -3.31 -2.82
C HIS A 11 -0.80 -2.24 -3.65
N GLY A 12 -2.14 -2.24 -3.61
CA GLY A 12 -2.95 -1.27 -4.34
C GLY A 12 -2.66 0.17 -3.93
N ILE A 13 -2.60 0.43 -2.62
CA ILE A 13 -2.28 1.76 -2.07
C ILE A 13 -0.86 2.17 -2.46
N GLN A 14 0.12 1.29 -2.31
CA GLN A 14 1.51 1.58 -2.66
C GLN A 14 1.67 1.96 -4.15
N ASN A 15 1.00 1.23 -5.05
CA ASN A 15 1.04 1.52 -6.49
C ASN A 15 0.40 2.87 -6.81
N LEU A 16 -0.73 3.17 -6.16
CA LEU A 16 -1.42 4.44 -6.34
C LEU A 16 -0.56 5.61 -5.85
N LEU A 17 0.05 5.49 -4.67
CA LEU A 17 0.89 6.55 -4.13
C LEU A 17 2.13 6.80 -4.99
N ARG A 18 2.81 5.77 -5.51
CA ARG A 18 3.94 5.96 -6.42
C ARG A 18 3.59 6.67 -7.73
N HIS A 19 2.34 6.55 -8.18
CA HIS A 19 1.89 7.26 -9.37
C HIS A 19 1.78 8.78 -9.13
N PHE A 20 1.26 9.18 -7.97
CA PHE A 20 1.03 10.59 -7.63
C PHE A 20 2.20 11.24 -6.89
N VAL A 21 2.97 10.45 -6.16
CA VAL A 21 4.05 10.85 -5.25
C VAL A 21 5.20 9.85 -5.45
N PRO A 22 6.02 10.04 -6.50
CA PRO A 22 7.04 9.06 -6.91
C PRO A 22 8.13 8.82 -5.87
N GLU A 23 8.30 9.70 -4.88
CA GLU A 23 9.24 9.51 -3.78
C GLU A 23 8.80 8.44 -2.74
N VAL A 24 7.56 7.95 -2.79
CA VAL A 24 7.08 6.92 -1.85
C VAL A 24 7.79 5.57 -2.10
N GLN A 25 8.58 5.13 -1.14
CA GLN A 25 9.31 3.86 -1.21
C GLN A 25 8.47 2.67 -0.76
N GLN A 26 7.76 2.79 0.37
CA GLN A 26 6.94 1.73 0.95
C GLN A 26 5.79 2.30 1.78
N VAL A 27 4.74 1.50 1.97
CA VAL A 27 3.60 1.81 2.86
C VAL A 27 3.52 0.75 3.94
N GLU A 28 3.21 1.15 5.16
CA GLU A 28 3.04 0.23 6.28
C GLU A 28 1.69 0.44 6.97
N GLN A 29 1.08 -0.67 7.41
CA GLN A 29 -0.13 -0.59 8.21
C GLN A 29 0.25 -0.25 9.65
N VAL A 30 -0.30 0.84 10.17
CA VAL A 30 -0.23 1.18 11.60
C VAL A 30 -1.26 0.36 12.38
N ALA A 31 -0.87 -0.09 13.57
CA ALA A 31 -1.66 -0.95 14.45
C ALA A 31 -2.87 -0.22 15.07
#